data_AF-A0A6A5HAF4-F1
#
_entry.id   AF-A0A6A5HAF4-F1
#
_cell.length_a   1.000
_cell.length_b   1.000
_cell.length_c   1.000
_cell.angle_alpha   90.00
_cell.angle_beta   90.00
_cell.angle_gamma   90.00
#
_symmetry.space_group_name_H-M   'P 1'
#
loop_
_entity.id
_entity.type
_entity.pdbx_description
1 polymer ?
#
loop_
_entity_poly.entity_id
_entity_poly.type
_entity_poly.pdbx_seq_one_letter_code
_entity_poly.pdbx_strand_id
1 'polypeptide(L)'
;MDSVCRYLVENLTAVNNYDRTTVHTFVFHNGSLTGEFLTELMDRIPVTASFAVTADIPTDFKHSKAFKYKKIQYNEARWATLDDLKSVKNECFVNLKSSNFDCKDLNEFLKHWVDCDEAILTRLTLKLKEGTVIDETVLTDQLTILLYYVDDLPHFFIKMKKISNEKLVVGHLDFEKDKTVEFNVWPTDKWSGIFEMLELLEKVKELEKELLRIDEGEEPNSNEEIEKRNRRRREIEEKVEHVRRQIDKLNEYGLILQYPV
;
A
#
# COMPACT_ATOMS: atom_id res chain seq x y z
N MET A 1 -40.06 -8.55 -17.83
CA MET A 1 -39.42 -8.22 -19.12
C MET A 1 -37.96 -8.53 -18.94
N ASP A 2 -37.51 -9.61 -19.57
CA ASP A 2 -36.12 -10.07 -19.52
C ASP A 2 -35.19 -9.01 -20.09
N SER A 3 -34.47 -8.33 -19.20
CA SER A 3 -33.32 -7.53 -19.57
C SER A 3 -32.20 -8.50 -19.93
N VAL A 4 -32.21 -8.99 -21.17
CA VAL A 4 -31.05 -9.65 -21.76
C VAL A 4 -29.99 -8.57 -21.95
N CYS A 5 -29.26 -8.26 -20.88
CA CYS A 5 -28.02 -7.49 -20.96
C CYS A 5 -27.06 -8.33 -21.81
N ARG A 6 -26.87 -7.93 -23.07
CA ARG A 6 -25.81 -8.48 -23.91
C ARG A 6 -24.50 -7.88 -23.43
N TYR A 7 -23.75 -8.64 -22.66
CA TYR A 7 -22.38 -8.28 -22.32
C TYR A 7 -21.49 -8.49 -23.55
N LEU A 8 -20.68 -7.49 -23.86
CA LEU A 8 -19.53 -7.73 -24.72
C LEU A 8 -18.47 -8.41 -23.85
N VAL A 9 -18.15 -9.66 -24.17
CA VAL A 9 -17.00 -10.37 -23.61
C VAL A 9 -15.88 -10.26 -24.61
N GLU A 10 -14.90 -9.42 -24.30
CA GLU A 10 -13.65 -9.40 -25.04
C GLU A 10 -12.67 -10.37 -24.36
N ASN A 11 -12.17 -11.36 -25.10
CA ASN A 11 -10.98 -12.12 -24.70
C ASN A 11 -9.80 -11.55 -25.47
N LEU A 12 -9.09 -10.63 -24.83
CA LEU A 12 -7.91 -10.01 -25.42
C LEU A 12 -6.67 -10.75 -24.96
N THR A 13 -5.87 -11.19 -25.93
CA THR A 13 -4.52 -11.68 -25.67
C THR A 13 -3.57 -10.49 -25.81
N ALA A 14 -3.06 -9.99 -24.68
CA ALA A 14 -2.08 -8.91 -24.67
C ALA A 14 -0.78 -9.40 -24.02
N VAL A 15 0.34 -8.87 -24.49
CA VAL A 15 1.63 -9.01 -23.79
C VAL A 15 1.64 -7.96 -22.69
N ASN A 16 1.78 -8.40 -21.43
CA ASN A 16 1.99 -7.47 -20.33
C ASN A 16 3.33 -6.76 -20.55
N ASN A 17 3.29 -5.43 -20.67
CA ASN A 17 4.46 -4.61 -20.99
C ASN A 17 5.56 -4.68 -19.92
N TYR A 18 5.24 -5.08 -18.69
CA TYR A 18 6.19 -5.13 -17.58
C TYR A 18 6.96 -6.46 -17.49
N ASP A 19 6.28 -7.61 -17.65
CA ASP A 19 6.89 -8.94 -17.50
C ASP A 19 6.96 -9.74 -18.82
N ARG A 20 6.49 -9.15 -19.93
CA ARG A 20 6.42 -9.74 -21.27
C ARG A 20 5.65 -11.06 -21.34
N THR A 21 4.77 -11.33 -20.38
CA THR A 21 3.91 -12.54 -20.39
C THR A 21 2.63 -12.30 -21.16
N THR A 22 2.14 -13.35 -21.84
CA THR A 22 0.81 -13.36 -22.43
C THR A 22 -0.25 -13.47 -21.35
N VAL A 23 -1.13 -12.48 -21.27
CA VAL A 23 -2.24 -12.47 -20.30
C VAL A 23 -3.56 -12.41 -21.05
N HIS A 24 -4.43 -13.38 -20.80
CA HIS A 24 -5.83 -13.31 -21.26
C HIS A 24 -6.57 -12.28 -20.42
N THR A 25 -7.26 -11.35 -21.07
CA THR A 25 -8.08 -10.36 -20.40
C THR A 25 -9.53 -10.63 -20.73
N PHE A 26 -10.36 -10.83 -19.70
CA PHE A 26 -11.80 -10.92 -19.80
C PHE A 26 -12.41 -9.60 -19.37
N VAL A 27 -13.10 -8.93 -20.31
CA VAL A 27 -13.78 -7.67 -20.04
C VAL A 27 -15.28 -7.85 -20.19
N PHE A 28 -16.03 -7.39 -19.19
CA PHE A 28 -17.50 -7.43 -19.18
C PHE A 28 -18.05 -6.01 -19.19
N HIS A 29 -18.69 -5.66 -20.30
CA HIS A 29 -19.22 -4.32 -20.55
C HIS A 29 -20.74 -4.25 -20.48
N ASN A 30 -21.21 -3.09 -19.98
CA ASN A 30 -22.59 -2.60 -20.03
C ASN A 30 -23.64 -3.47 -19.31
N GLY A 31 -24.72 -2.83 -18.85
CA GLY A 31 -25.82 -3.51 -18.16
C GLY A 31 -25.49 -3.91 -16.73
N SER A 32 -26.26 -4.86 -16.18
CA SER A 32 -26.17 -5.27 -14.77
C SER A 32 -26.03 -6.78 -14.65
N LEU A 33 -24.88 -7.24 -14.18
CA LEU A 33 -24.58 -8.67 -14.00
C LEU A 33 -25.32 -9.22 -12.78
N THR A 34 -25.93 -10.39 -12.91
CA THR A 34 -26.44 -11.11 -11.74
C THR A 34 -25.27 -11.71 -10.96
N GLY A 35 -25.41 -11.82 -9.63
CA GLY A 35 -24.39 -12.45 -8.79
C GLY A 35 -24.11 -13.91 -9.19
N GLU A 36 -25.16 -14.64 -9.58
CA GLU A 36 -25.05 -16.03 -10.07
C GLU A 36 -24.20 -16.13 -11.34
N PHE A 37 -24.47 -15.26 -12.33
CA PHE A 37 -23.71 -15.26 -13.58
C PHE A 37 -22.26 -14.86 -13.36
N LEU A 38 -22.01 -13.83 -12.54
CA LEU A 38 -20.65 -13.41 -12.19
C LEU A 38 -19.88 -14.50 -11.43
N THR A 39 -20.56 -15.24 -10.55
CA THR A 39 -20.01 -16.42 -9.86
C THR A 39 -19.60 -17.50 -10.85
N GLU A 40 -20.50 -17.89 -11.76
CA GLU A 40 -20.21 -18.89 -12.78
C GLU A 40 -19.00 -18.51 -13.65
N LEU A 41 -18.91 -17.24 -14.04
CA LEU A 41 -17.76 -16.72 -14.79
C LEU A 41 -16.47 -16.83 -14.00
N MET A 42 -16.46 -16.36 -12.74
CA MET A 42 -15.26 -16.40 -11.91
C MET A 42 -14.85 -17.84 -11.56
N ASP A 43 -15.78 -18.78 -11.47
CA ASP A 43 -15.48 -20.19 -11.28
C ASP A 43 -14.73 -20.80 -12.46
N ARG A 44 -15.06 -20.38 -13.68
CA ARG A 44 -14.45 -20.88 -14.93
C ARG A 44 -13.16 -20.16 -15.32
N ILE A 45 -13.03 -18.87 -15.01
CA ILE A 45 -11.89 -18.05 -15.44
C ILE A 45 -10.68 -18.32 -14.54
N PRO A 46 -9.50 -18.66 -15.09
CA PRO A 46 -8.30 -18.88 -14.31
C PRO A 46 -7.78 -17.57 -13.70
N VAL A 47 -7.28 -17.64 -12.46
CA VAL A 47 -6.72 -16.49 -11.74
C VAL A 47 -5.45 -15.90 -12.37
N THR A 48 -4.84 -16.60 -13.32
CA THR A 48 -3.73 -16.08 -14.13
C THR A 48 -4.18 -15.07 -15.18
N ALA A 49 -5.48 -14.96 -15.45
CA ALA A 49 -6.06 -13.97 -16.36
C ALA A 49 -6.19 -12.58 -15.70
N SER A 50 -6.45 -11.59 -16.53
CA SER A 50 -6.96 -10.28 -16.12
C SER A 50 -8.48 -10.27 -16.19
N PHE A 51 -9.10 -9.60 -15.23
CA PHE A 51 -10.54 -9.57 -15.07
C PHE A 51 -11.02 -8.14 -14.90
N ALA A 52 -11.89 -7.67 -15.79
CA ALA A 52 -12.41 -6.31 -15.77
C ALA A 52 -13.93 -6.31 -15.92
N VAL A 53 -14.62 -5.69 -14.97
CA VAL A 53 -16.07 -5.54 -14.98
C VAL A 53 -16.41 -4.06 -14.96
N THR A 54 -16.99 -3.61 -16.06
CA THR A 54 -17.46 -2.23 -16.22
C THR A 54 -18.98 -2.11 -16.10
N ALA A 55 -19.68 -3.24 -16.14
CA ALA A 55 -21.10 -3.40 -15.82
C ALA A 55 -21.38 -3.25 -14.32
N ASP A 56 -22.65 -3.07 -13.96
CA ASP A 56 -23.06 -3.02 -12.56
C ASP A 56 -22.95 -4.40 -11.92
N ILE A 57 -22.52 -4.42 -10.66
CA ILE A 57 -22.39 -5.61 -9.81
C ILE A 57 -23.33 -5.45 -8.60
N PRO A 58 -24.01 -6.51 -8.13
CA PRO A 58 -24.81 -6.45 -6.91
C PRO A 58 -23.98 -6.00 -5.71
N THR A 59 -24.54 -5.15 -4.85
CA THR A 59 -23.83 -4.56 -3.70
C THR A 59 -23.49 -5.57 -2.60
N ASP A 60 -24.16 -6.72 -2.60
CA ASP A 60 -23.96 -7.85 -1.68
C ASP A 60 -23.12 -8.98 -2.32
N PHE A 61 -22.58 -8.76 -3.53
CA PHE A 61 -21.78 -9.77 -4.23
C PHE A 61 -20.53 -10.15 -3.43
N LYS A 62 -20.22 -11.44 -3.42
CA LYS A 62 -19.00 -11.99 -2.83
C LYS A 62 -18.50 -13.17 -3.65
N HIS A 63 -17.19 -13.23 -3.86
CA HIS A 63 -16.56 -14.37 -4.52
C HIS A 63 -15.12 -14.56 -4.08
N SER A 64 -14.74 -15.81 -3.79
CA SER A 64 -13.42 -16.15 -3.24
C SER A 64 -12.24 -15.88 -4.19
N LYS A 65 -12.50 -15.66 -5.49
CA LYS A 65 -11.49 -15.33 -6.52
C LYS A 65 -11.47 -13.86 -6.94
N ALA A 66 -12.40 -13.05 -6.45
CA ALA A 66 -12.59 -11.67 -6.91
C ALA A 66 -11.32 -10.82 -6.93
N PHE A 67 -10.41 -11.04 -5.98
CA PHE A 67 -9.16 -10.28 -5.82
C PHE A 67 -7.91 -11.13 -6.10
N LYS A 68 -8.07 -12.28 -6.77
CA LYS A 68 -6.97 -13.22 -7.03
C LYS A 68 -6.45 -13.19 -8.46
N TYR A 69 -7.10 -12.44 -9.35
CA TYR A 69 -6.69 -12.31 -10.75
C TYR A 69 -5.40 -11.49 -10.88
N LYS A 70 -4.66 -11.66 -11.97
CA LYS A 70 -3.42 -10.92 -12.24
C LYS A 70 -3.62 -9.40 -12.34
N LYS A 71 -4.78 -9.01 -12.88
CA LYS A 71 -5.26 -7.63 -12.91
C LYS A 71 -6.75 -7.64 -12.67
N ILE A 72 -7.21 -6.76 -11.79
CA ILE A 72 -8.62 -6.57 -11.48
C ILE A 72 -9.04 -5.13 -11.76
N GLN A 73 -10.19 -4.99 -12.41
CA GLN A 73 -10.84 -3.69 -12.58
C GLN A 73 -12.33 -3.84 -12.29
N TYR A 74 -12.83 -3.02 -11.36
CA TYR A 74 -14.25 -2.94 -11.03
C TYR A 74 -14.69 -1.48 -11.15
N ASN A 75 -15.64 -1.20 -12.05
CA ASN A 75 -16.30 0.11 -12.07
C ASN A 75 -17.16 0.31 -10.83
N GLU A 76 -17.87 -0.75 -10.42
CA GLU A 76 -18.65 -0.80 -9.18
C GLU A 76 -17.98 -1.75 -8.18
N ALA A 77 -17.32 -1.20 -7.16
CA ALA A 77 -16.58 -1.98 -6.15
C ALA A 77 -17.01 -1.70 -4.71
N ARG A 78 -18.17 -1.08 -4.47
CA ARG A 78 -18.68 -0.81 -3.10
C ARG A 78 -19.02 -2.07 -2.30
N TRP A 79 -19.16 -3.21 -2.97
CA TRP A 79 -19.33 -4.52 -2.33
C TRP A 79 -18.01 -5.11 -1.77
N ALA A 80 -16.86 -4.58 -2.21
CA ALA A 80 -15.55 -5.04 -1.75
C ALA A 80 -15.30 -4.65 -0.30
N THR A 81 -14.65 -5.53 0.45
CA THR A 81 -14.23 -5.28 1.83
C THR A 81 -12.72 -5.12 1.93
N LEU A 82 -12.25 -4.62 3.07
CA LEU A 82 -10.82 -4.52 3.35
C LEU A 82 -10.14 -5.90 3.32
N ASP A 83 -10.83 -6.95 3.79
CA ASP A 83 -10.32 -8.32 3.74
C ASP A 83 -10.17 -8.82 2.30
N ASP A 84 -11.10 -8.44 1.41
CA ASP A 84 -10.97 -8.73 -0.02
C ASP A 84 -9.72 -8.05 -0.59
N LEU A 85 -9.46 -6.79 -0.25
CA LEU A 85 -8.29 -6.04 -0.70
C LEU A 85 -6.98 -6.60 -0.12
N LYS A 86 -6.95 -7.01 1.16
CA LYS A 86 -5.81 -7.69 1.81
C LYS A 86 -5.56 -9.10 1.25
N SER A 87 -6.54 -9.70 0.59
CA SER A 87 -6.40 -11.04 -0.03
C SER A 87 -5.65 -11.05 -1.36
N VAL A 88 -5.33 -9.87 -1.91
CA VAL A 88 -4.57 -9.69 -3.15
C VAL A 88 -3.20 -10.34 -3.04
N LYS A 89 -2.75 -10.98 -4.14
CA LYS A 89 -1.46 -11.66 -4.24
C LYS A 89 -0.90 -11.56 -5.66
N ASN A 90 0.35 -11.99 -5.83
CA ASN A 90 1.02 -12.17 -7.12
C ASN A 90 1.17 -10.86 -7.91
N GLU A 91 1.68 -9.82 -7.26
CA GLU A 91 2.04 -8.56 -7.93
C GLU A 91 0.87 -7.92 -8.70
N CYS A 92 -0.36 -8.10 -8.20
CA CYS A 92 -1.59 -7.72 -8.88
C CYS A 92 -1.69 -6.21 -9.16
N PHE A 93 -2.34 -5.86 -10.27
CA PHE A 93 -2.85 -4.51 -10.50
C PHE A 93 -4.34 -4.40 -10.15
N VAL A 94 -4.67 -3.51 -9.22
CA VAL A 94 -6.03 -3.31 -8.72
C VAL A 94 -6.57 -1.94 -9.13
N ASN A 95 -7.74 -1.90 -9.75
CA ASN A 95 -8.43 -0.65 -10.10
C ASN A 95 -9.90 -0.66 -9.68
N LEU A 96 -10.26 0.16 -8.70
CA LEU A 96 -11.62 0.26 -8.14
C LEU A 96 -12.18 1.67 -8.37
N LYS A 97 -13.02 1.86 -9.39
CA LYS A 97 -13.50 3.21 -9.76
C LYS A 97 -14.57 3.78 -8.83
N SER A 98 -15.30 2.91 -8.12
CA SER A 98 -16.14 3.27 -6.99
C SER A 98 -15.82 2.33 -5.84
N SER A 99 -15.75 2.85 -4.62
CA SER A 99 -15.48 2.04 -3.44
C SER A 99 -16.15 2.63 -2.20
N ASN A 100 -16.18 1.84 -1.13
CA ASN A 100 -16.60 2.28 0.20
C ASN A 100 -15.41 2.55 1.13
N PHE A 101 -14.18 2.54 0.61
CA PHE A 101 -12.97 2.71 1.40
C PHE A 101 -12.76 4.18 1.79
N ASP A 102 -12.37 4.39 3.04
CA ASP A 102 -11.94 5.68 3.57
C ASP A 102 -10.44 5.68 3.95
N CYS A 103 -9.97 6.77 4.56
CA CYS A 103 -8.57 6.90 4.98
C CYS A 103 -8.16 5.84 6.02
N LYS A 104 -9.09 5.38 6.87
CA LYS A 104 -8.80 4.35 7.88
C LYS A 104 -8.63 2.99 7.21
N ASP A 105 -9.50 2.65 6.26
CA ASP A 105 -9.36 1.42 5.50
C ASP A 105 -8.04 1.39 4.72
N LEU A 106 -7.67 2.52 4.11
CA LEU A 106 -6.37 2.65 3.43
C LEU A 106 -5.19 2.49 4.39
N ASN A 107 -5.20 3.16 5.55
CA ASN A 107 -4.14 3.00 6.54
C ASN A 107 -3.97 1.53 6.97
N GLU A 108 -5.08 0.85 7.26
CA GLU A 108 -5.08 -0.57 7.62
C GLU A 108 -4.58 -1.48 6.49
N PHE A 109 -4.85 -1.12 5.25
CA PHE A 109 -4.29 -1.81 4.09
C PHE A 109 -2.78 -1.57 3.95
N LEU A 110 -2.30 -0.33 4.09
CA LEU A 110 -0.89 0.02 3.99
C LEU A 110 -0.08 -0.66 5.10
N LYS A 111 -0.58 -0.68 6.33
CA LYS A 111 0.01 -1.45 7.45
C LYS A 111 0.18 -2.92 7.08
N HIS A 112 -0.87 -3.53 6.53
CA HIS A 112 -0.80 -4.91 6.05
C HIS A 112 0.23 -5.12 4.94
N TRP A 113 0.29 -4.21 3.97
CA TRP A 113 1.28 -4.26 2.89
C TRP A 113 2.72 -4.14 3.40
N VAL A 114 2.98 -3.24 4.37
CA VAL A 114 4.30 -3.06 5.01
C VAL A 114 4.78 -4.34 5.70
N ASP A 115 3.84 -5.09 6.29
CA ASP A 115 4.12 -6.31 7.05
C ASP A 115 4.12 -7.59 6.20
N CYS A 116 3.83 -7.49 4.91
CA CYS A 116 3.87 -8.65 4.02
C CYS A 116 5.32 -9.14 3.81
N ASP A 117 5.44 -10.46 3.61
CA ASP A 117 6.72 -11.10 3.32
C ASP A 117 6.97 -11.21 1.80
N GLU A 118 5.97 -10.90 0.97
CA GLU A 118 6.03 -10.99 -0.51
C GLU A 118 5.34 -9.78 -1.15
N ALA A 119 5.74 -9.44 -2.39
CA ALA A 119 5.10 -8.38 -3.16
C ALA A 119 3.69 -8.78 -3.61
N ILE A 120 2.68 -8.27 -2.90
CA ILE A 120 1.27 -8.61 -3.20
C ILE A 120 0.69 -7.83 -4.37
N LEU A 121 1.18 -6.61 -4.62
CA LEU A 121 0.64 -5.68 -5.63
C LEU A 121 1.74 -4.89 -6.32
N THR A 122 1.47 -4.48 -7.57
CA THR A 122 2.30 -3.53 -8.32
C THR A 122 1.71 -2.13 -8.31
N ARG A 123 0.37 -2.03 -8.40
CA ARG A 123 -0.34 -0.77 -8.28
C ARG A 123 -1.78 -0.98 -7.81
N LEU A 124 -2.23 -0.08 -6.96
CA LEU A 124 -3.61 0.07 -6.52
C LEU A 124 -4.09 1.46 -6.93
N THR A 125 -5.15 1.51 -7.72
CA THR A 125 -5.92 2.73 -7.95
C THR A 125 -7.30 2.52 -7.35
N LEU A 126 -7.73 3.41 -6.45
CA LEU A 126 -9.11 3.38 -5.96
C LEU A 126 -9.66 4.78 -5.76
N LYS A 127 -10.95 4.96 -6.02
CA LYS A 127 -11.65 6.17 -5.64
C LYS A 127 -12.18 6.05 -4.23
N LEU A 128 -11.82 7.00 -3.36
CA LEU A 128 -12.35 7.04 -2.00
C LEU A 128 -13.87 7.13 -1.99
N LYS A 129 -14.47 6.62 -0.90
CA LYS A 129 -15.88 6.77 -0.63
C LYS A 129 -16.34 8.23 -0.80
N GLU A 130 -17.52 8.40 -1.39
CA GLU A 130 -18.10 9.72 -1.57
C GLU A 130 -18.24 10.45 -0.23
N GLY A 131 -17.83 11.72 -0.22
CA GLY A 131 -17.83 12.55 0.99
C GLY A 131 -16.60 12.41 1.89
N THR A 132 -15.70 11.45 1.65
CA THR A 132 -14.46 11.31 2.44
C THR A 132 -13.62 12.58 2.35
N VAL A 133 -13.17 13.09 3.50
CA VAL A 133 -12.15 14.13 3.60
C VAL A 133 -10.82 13.42 3.82
N ILE A 134 -9.79 13.84 3.09
CA ILE A 134 -8.45 13.26 3.25
C ILE A 134 -7.89 13.75 4.58
N ASP A 135 -7.72 12.83 5.52
CA ASP A 135 -7.11 13.07 6.81
C ASP A 135 -5.74 12.37 6.83
N GLU A 136 -4.68 13.17 6.70
CA GLU A 136 -3.30 12.67 6.73
C GLU A 136 -2.99 11.93 8.03
N THR A 137 -3.45 12.45 9.17
CA THR A 137 -3.12 11.87 10.48
C THR A 137 -3.69 10.46 10.63
N VAL A 138 -4.91 10.24 10.14
CA VAL A 138 -5.54 8.92 10.10
C VAL A 138 -4.84 8.01 9.08
N LEU A 139 -4.45 8.57 7.93
CA LEU A 139 -3.85 7.82 6.83
C LEU A 139 -2.44 7.31 7.16
N THR A 140 -1.66 8.09 7.90
CA THR A 140 -0.24 7.82 8.18
C THR A 140 0.00 7.25 9.58
N ASP A 141 -1.06 7.07 10.38
CA ASP A 141 -0.99 6.53 11.73
C ASP A 141 -0.16 5.23 11.78
N GLN A 142 0.82 5.20 12.70
CA GLN A 142 1.76 4.09 12.94
C GLN A 142 2.59 3.65 11.72
N LEU A 143 2.73 4.48 10.69
CA LEU A 143 3.59 4.21 9.54
C LEU A 143 4.86 5.08 9.60
N THR A 144 5.98 4.48 9.19
CA THR A 144 7.24 5.22 8.93
C THR A 144 7.18 5.70 7.48
N ILE A 145 7.12 7.01 7.26
CA ILE A 145 6.90 7.61 5.93
C ILE A 145 7.86 8.77 5.63
N LEU A 146 8.01 9.05 4.34
CA LEU A 146 8.54 10.30 3.82
C LEU A 146 7.44 11.05 3.08
N LEU A 147 7.01 12.20 3.61
CA LEU A 147 5.86 12.96 3.18
C LEU A 147 6.26 14.21 2.39
N TYR A 148 5.46 14.59 1.42
CA TYR A 148 5.53 15.87 0.71
C TYR A 148 4.14 16.25 0.19
N TYR A 149 3.99 17.46 -0.35
CA TYR A 149 2.70 17.95 -0.84
C TYR A 149 2.76 18.34 -2.31
N VAL A 150 1.68 18.04 -3.03
CA VAL A 150 1.43 18.51 -4.40
C VAL A 150 0.00 19.02 -4.46
N ASP A 151 -0.20 20.27 -4.89
CA ASP A 151 -1.53 20.92 -4.93
C ASP A 151 -2.32 20.77 -3.60
N ASP A 152 -1.64 20.96 -2.47
CA ASP A 152 -2.17 20.80 -1.10
C ASP A 152 -2.64 19.38 -0.72
N LEU A 153 -2.33 18.37 -1.53
CA LEU A 153 -2.61 16.96 -1.24
C LEU A 153 -1.38 16.25 -0.68
N PRO A 154 -1.54 15.34 0.31
CA PRO A 154 -0.41 14.63 0.92
C PRO A 154 0.05 13.48 0.03
N HIS A 155 1.32 13.47 -0.33
CA HIS A 155 1.95 12.37 -1.06
C HIS A 155 3.06 11.79 -0.20
N PHE A 156 3.19 10.47 -0.15
CA PHE A 156 4.22 9.88 0.70
C PHE A 156 4.77 8.56 0.21
N PHE A 157 5.97 8.27 0.68
CA PHE A 157 6.66 7.01 0.47
C PHE A 157 6.64 6.16 1.73
N ILE A 158 6.46 4.86 1.54
CA ILE A 158 6.57 3.81 2.56
C ILE A 158 7.43 2.67 2.03
N LYS A 159 7.95 1.81 2.92
CA LYS A 159 8.64 0.58 2.53
C LYS A 159 8.11 -0.64 3.27
N MET A 160 8.29 -1.80 2.66
CA MET A 160 8.09 -3.08 3.34
C MET A 160 9.15 -3.28 4.44
N LYS A 161 8.78 -3.97 5.52
CA LYS A 161 9.72 -4.32 6.60
C LYS A 161 10.65 -5.46 6.23
N LYS A 162 10.10 -6.50 5.61
CA LYS A 162 10.86 -7.69 5.20
C LYS A 162 11.01 -7.71 3.70
N ILE A 163 12.26 -7.85 3.26
CA ILE A 163 12.62 -7.92 1.86
C ILE A 163 12.95 -9.38 1.56
N SER A 164 11.95 -10.17 1.15
CA SER A 164 12.24 -11.53 0.65
C SER A 164 12.77 -11.50 -0.78
N ASN A 165 12.43 -10.47 -1.56
CA ASN A 165 12.88 -10.22 -2.92
C ASN A 165 12.92 -8.71 -3.21
N GLU A 166 14.04 -8.19 -3.71
CA GLU A 166 14.30 -6.75 -3.97
C GLU A 166 13.42 -6.08 -5.04
N LYS A 167 12.39 -6.76 -5.55
CA LYS A 167 11.69 -6.33 -6.77
C LYS A 167 10.67 -5.23 -6.56
N LEU A 168 9.96 -5.18 -5.44
CA LEU A 168 8.81 -4.30 -5.22
C LEU A 168 8.66 -4.00 -3.74
N VAL A 169 9.43 -3.04 -3.23
CA VAL A 169 9.56 -2.81 -1.77
C VAL A 169 9.34 -1.35 -1.35
N VAL A 170 9.30 -0.42 -2.31
CA VAL A 170 9.00 1.00 -2.05
C VAL A 170 7.62 1.31 -2.60
N GLY A 171 6.71 1.69 -1.71
CA GLY A 171 5.37 2.15 -2.06
C GLY A 171 5.34 3.68 -2.11
N HIS A 172 4.71 4.23 -3.14
CA HIS A 172 4.44 5.66 -3.28
C HIS A 172 2.93 5.84 -3.38
N LEU A 173 2.38 6.61 -2.44
CA LEU A 173 0.96 6.96 -2.40
C LEU A 173 0.78 8.43 -2.79
N ASP A 174 -0.13 8.66 -3.72
CA ASP A 174 -0.51 9.98 -4.21
C ASP A 174 -2.03 10.10 -4.43
N PHE A 175 -2.50 11.34 -4.55
CA PHE A 175 -3.91 11.67 -4.71
C PHE A 175 -4.16 12.53 -5.94
N GLU A 176 -5.25 12.23 -6.64
CA GLU A 176 -5.85 13.13 -7.60
C GLU A 176 -6.86 14.06 -6.94
N LYS A 177 -7.15 15.20 -7.60
CA LYS A 177 -8.12 16.21 -7.13
C LYS A 177 -9.53 15.64 -6.93
N ASP A 178 -9.88 14.56 -7.63
CA ASP A 178 -11.17 13.90 -7.50
C ASP A 178 -11.23 12.84 -6.39
N LYS A 179 -10.19 12.78 -5.54
CA LYS A 179 -10.00 11.83 -4.43
C LYS A 179 -9.75 10.40 -4.88
N THR A 180 -9.27 10.22 -6.11
CA THR A 180 -8.64 8.97 -6.52
C THR A 180 -7.28 8.85 -5.85
N VAL A 181 -7.03 7.69 -5.25
CA VAL A 181 -5.75 7.31 -4.66
C VAL A 181 -5.00 6.46 -5.66
N GLU A 182 -3.74 6.79 -5.88
CA GLU A 182 -2.80 5.90 -6.55
C GLU A 182 -1.75 5.44 -5.56
N PHE A 183 -1.57 4.13 -5.47
CA PHE A 183 -0.49 3.52 -4.71
C PHE A 183 0.34 2.67 -5.65
N ASN A 184 1.54 3.14 -5.96
CA ASN A 184 2.46 2.53 -6.92
C ASN A 184 3.62 1.88 -6.16
N VAL A 185 3.96 0.64 -6.50
CA VAL A 185 5.07 -0.09 -5.86
C VAL A 185 6.23 -0.24 -6.83
N TRP A 186 7.43 0.00 -6.33
CA TRP A 186 8.65 0.05 -7.12
C TRP A 186 9.79 -0.77 -6.48
N PRO A 187 10.74 -1.26 -7.30
CA PRO A 187 12.03 -1.79 -6.84
C PRO A 187 12.88 -0.70 -6.17
N THR A 188 13.91 -1.14 -5.44
CA THR A 188 14.85 -0.26 -4.74
C THR A 188 15.66 0.63 -5.68
N ASP A 189 15.98 0.17 -6.89
CA ASP A 189 16.84 0.88 -7.85
C ASP A 189 16.17 2.13 -8.44
N LYS A 190 14.85 2.10 -8.62
CA LYS A 190 14.03 3.24 -9.09
C LYS A 190 14.07 4.43 -8.15
N TRP A 191 14.16 4.16 -6.84
CA TRP A 191 14.03 5.15 -5.78
C TRP A 191 15.09 4.93 -4.69
N SER A 192 16.35 4.72 -5.10
CA SER A 192 17.43 4.31 -4.18
C SER A 192 17.64 5.28 -3.03
N GLY A 193 17.63 6.59 -3.29
CA GLY A 193 17.74 7.61 -2.24
C GLY A 193 16.55 7.62 -1.27
N ILE A 194 15.32 7.45 -1.77
CA ILE A 194 14.11 7.34 -0.93
C ILE A 194 14.16 6.09 -0.06
N PHE A 195 14.55 4.95 -0.66
CA PHE A 195 14.69 3.69 0.06
C PHE A 195 15.75 3.80 1.17
N GLU A 196 16.91 4.37 0.86
CA GLU A 196 17.99 4.59 1.82
C GLU A 196 17.53 5.51 2.96
N MET A 197 16.81 6.59 2.66
CA MET A 197 16.23 7.46 3.69
C MET A 197 15.25 6.71 4.60
N LEU A 198 14.36 5.88 4.05
CA LEU A 198 13.44 5.07 4.85
C LEU A 198 14.17 4.04 5.73
N GLU A 199 15.26 3.45 5.25
CA GLU A 199 16.14 2.57 6.05
C GLU A 199 16.82 3.31 7.20
N LEU A 200 17.35 4.51 6.94
CA LEU A 200 17.93 5.36 7.97
C LEU A 200 16.87 5.81 8.97
N LEU A 201 15.64 6.09 8.53
CA LEU A 201 14.54 6.50 9.39
C LEU A 201 14.11 5.38 10.35
N GLU A 202 14.04 4.12 9.88
CA GLU A 202 13.81 2.97 10.75
C GLU A 202 14.95 2.79 11.77
N LYS A 203 16.21 3.06 11.39
CA LYS A 203 17.34 3.04 12.33
C LYS A 203 17.22 4.11 13.40
N VAL A 204 16.83 5.34 13.04
CA VAL A 204 16.57 6.43 14.01
C VAL A 204 15.50 5.99 15.00
N LYS A 205 14.37 5.50 14.49
CA LYS A 205 13.25 5.02 15.30
C LYS A 205 13.66 3.94 16.29
N GLU A 206 14.44 2.94 15.88
CA GLU A 206 14.89 1.88 16.80
C GLU A 206 15.91 2.38 17.84
N LEU A 207 16.78 3.32 17.48
CA LEU A 207 17.70 3.97 18.43
C LEU A 207 16.94 4.83 19.46
N GLU A 208 15.91 5.56 19.03
CA GLU A 208 15.08 6.37 19.93
C GLU A 208 14.24 5.51 20.88
N LYS A 209 13.72 4.37 20.41
CA LYS A 209 13.12 3.37 21.29
C LYS A 209 14.10 2.81 22.31
N GLU A 210 15.36 2.60 21.93
CA GLU A 210 16.39 2.18 22.88
C GLU A 210 16.65 3.24 23.95
N LEU A 211 16.67 4.53 23.58
CA LEU A 211 16.76 5.64 24.53
C LEU A 211 15.57 5.67 25.49
N LEU A 212 14.35 5.49 24.99
CA LEU A 212 13.16 5.41 25.84
C LEU A 212 13.24 4.24 26.83
N ARG A 213 13.67 3.05 26.40
CA ARG A 213 13.88 1.91 27.30
C ARG A 213 14.97 2.17 28.35
N ILE A 214 15.98 2.97 28.01
CA ILE A 214 16.96 3.40 29.00
C ILE A 214 16.26 4.29 30.02
N ASP A 215 15.50 5.29 29.59
CA ASP A 215 14.83 6.25 30.47
C ASP A 215 13.78 5.59 31.38
N GLU A 216 13.00 4.63 30.86
CA GLU A 216 11.99 3.86 31.60
C GLU A 216 12.56 2.72 32.45
N GLY A 217 13.83 2.34 32.25
CA GLY A 217 14.47 1.25 32.98
C GLY A 217 14.70 1.56 34.45
N GLU A 218 14.85 0.51 35.27
CA GLU A 218 15.07 0.60 36.72
C GLU A 218 16.16 1.64 37.08
N GLU A 219 15.91 2.37 38.17
CA GLU A 219 16.89 3.30 38.68
C GLU A 219 18.16 2.55 39.10
N PRO A 220 19.34 2.98 38.62
CA PRO A 220 20.60 2.33 38.96
C PRO A 220 20.87 2.42 40.47
N ASN A 221 21.29 1.30 41.08
CA ASN A 221 21.50 1.17 42.52
C ASN A 221 22.95 1.47 42.94
N SER A 222 23.84 1.72 41.98
CA SER A 222 25.25 2.03 42.22
C SER A 222 25.80 3.08 41.26
N ASN A 223 26.87 3.78 41.67
CA ASN A 223 27.57 4.73 40.80
C ASN A 223 28.09 4.07 39.51
N GLU A 224 28.52 2.80 39.58
CA GLU A 224 28.99 2.07 38.40
C GLU A 224 27.85 1.83 37.38
N GLU A 225 26.65 1.51 37.85
CA GLU A 225 25.47 1.38 36.99
C GLU A 225 25.03 2.72 36.39
N ILE A 226 25.11 3.81 37.17
CA ILE A 226 24.87 5.18 36.67
C ILE A 226 25.83 5.53 35.54
N GLU A 227 27.14 5.30 35.74
CA GLU A 227 28.15 5.59 34.73
C GLU A 227 27.94 4.76 33.45
N LYS A 228 27.64 3.47 33.60
CA LYS A 228 27.36 2.57 32.46
C LYS A 228 26.12 3.01 31.69
N ARG A 229 25.03 3.36 32.39
CA ARG A 229 23.78 3.88 31.79
C ARG A 229 24.04 5.17 31.02
N ASN A 230 24.74 6.13 31.63
CA ASN A 230 25.07 7.42 31.01
C ASN A 230 26.02 7.29 29.82
N ARG A 231 26.95 6.34 29.86
CA ARG A 231 27.81 6.03 28.72
C ARG A 231 27.01 5.48 27.56
N ARG A 232 26.17 4.45 27.79
CA ARG A 232 25.33 3.86 26.75
C ARG A 232 24.39 4.88 26.12
N ARG A 233 23.76 5.74 26.93
CA ARG A 233 22.89 6.83 26.45
C ARG A 233 23.63 7.74 25.47
N ARG A 234 24.80 8.25 25.86
CA ARG A 234 25.62 9.13 24.99
C ARG A 234 26.01 8.46 23.67
N GLU A 235 26.41 7.19 23.73
CA GLU A 235 26.76 6.42 22.53
C GLU A 235 25.56 6.28 21.56
N ILE A 236 24.33 6.17 22.06
CA ILE A 236 23.12 6.10 21.23
C ILE A 236 22.74 7.49 20.69
N GLU A 237 22.80 8.54 21.52
CA GLU A 237 22.55 9.92 21.11
C GLU A 237 23.49 10.35 19.97
N GLU A 238 24.78 10.01 20.06
CA GLU A 238 25.76 10.25 18.99
C GLU A 238 25.40 9.51 17.69
N LYS A 239 24.90 8.26 17.79
CA LYS A 239 24.44 7.50 16.62
C LYS A 239 23.20 8.12 16.00
N VAL A 240 22.21 8.54 16.80
CA VAL A 240 20.99 9.20 16.31
C VAL A 240 21.38 10.46 15.52
N GLU A 241 22.23 11.31 16.10
CA GLU A 241 22.71 12.52 15.44
C GLU A 241 23.46 12.21 14.14
N HIS A 242 24.31 11.18 14.14
CA HIS A 242 25.02 10.77 12.94
C HIS A 242 24.07 10.30 11.83
N VAL A 243 23.07 9.47 12.16
CA VAL A 243 22.10 8.97 11.19
C VAL A 243 21.21 10.09 10.66
N ARG A 244 20.75 11.02 11.52
CA ARG A 244 19.97 12.20 11.11
C ARG A 244 20.74 13.05 10.10
N ARG A 245 22.03 13.30 10.31
CA ARG A 245 22.88 14.00 9.33
C ARG A 245 23.02 13.27 7.99
N GLN A 246 22.93 11.94 7.97
CA GLN A 246 22.90 11.20 6.70
C GLN A 246 21.57 11.42 5.98
N ILE A 247 20.45 11.38 6.71
CA ILE A 247 19.11 11.67 6.17
C ILE A 247 19.09 13.09 5.60
N ASP A 248 19.57 14.09 6.33
CA ASP A 248 19.58 15.49 5.87
C ASP A 248 20.38 15.68 4.57
N LYS A 249 21.45 14.92 4.37
CA LYS A 249 22.24 14.94 3.12
C LYS A 249 21.51 14.31 1.95
N LEU A 250 20.71 13.27 2.20
CA LEU A 250 19.92 12.60 1.17
C LEU A 250 18.62 13.36 0.86
N ASN A 251 18.10 14.11 1.84
CA ASN A 251 16.83 14.80 1.76
C ASN A 251 16.94 16.15 1.00
N GLU A 252 17.45 16.10 -0.23
CA GLU A 252 17.63 17.28 -1.09
C GLU A 252 16.28 17.96 -1.44
N TYR A 253 15.19 17.21 -1.37
CA TYR A 253 13.84 17.64 -1.74
C TYR A 253 13.01 18.20 -0.58
N GLY A 254 13.55 18.20 0.65
CA GLY A 254 12.84 18.70 1.82
C GLY A 254 11.60 17.87 2.20
N LEU A 255 11.68 16.54 2.03
CA LEU A 255 10.65 15.61 2.49
C LEU A 255 10.50 15.69 4.01
N ILE A 256 9.26 15.59 4.47
CA ILE A 256 8.89 15.57 5.87
C ILE A 256 9.03 14.14 6.38
N LEU A 257 9.83 13.95 7.43
CA LEU A 257 10.05 12.65 8.05
C LEU A 257 8.98 12.40 9.12
N GLN A 258 8.21 11.33 9.00
CA GLN A 258 7.22 10.94 10.01
C GLN A 258 7.40 9.46 10.36
N TYR A 259 7.38 9.12 11.65
CA TYR A 259 7.52 7.75 12.14
C TYR A 259 6.94 7.61 13.55
N PRO A 260 6.42 6.43 13.92
CA PRO A 260 5.98 6.18 15.29
C PRO A 260 7.20 5.95 16.19
N VAL A 261 7.28 6.72 17.28
CA VAL A 261 8.26 6.53 18.37
C VAL A 261 7.73 5.51 19.35
#